data_AF-A0A956MHJ2-F1
#
_entry.id   AF-A0A956MHJ2-F1
#
_cell.length_a   1.000
_cell.length_b   1.000
_cell.length_c   1.000
_cell.angle_alpha   90.00
_cell.angle_beta   90.00
_cell.angle_gamma   90.00
#
_symmetry.space_group_name_H-M   'P 1'
#
loop_
_entity.id
_entity.type
_entity.pdbx_description
1 polymer ?
#
loop_
_entity_poly.entity_id
_entity_poly.type
_entity_poly.pdbx_seq_one_letter_code
_entity_poly.pdbx_strand_id
1 'polypeptide(L)'
;MNTPTLSSTALGTGAFLFASLLAPALAAQETPAAGDSSASKASLPLPAERSFTLDTDEGSWISLDVSPDGRTIAFDLLGDLYTVPIGGGDARRITSGLAFDAQPVYSPDGSKLLFVSDRSGGQNLWTLELASGDTAQITKGNDNGWVSPEWTPDG
;
A
#
# COMPACT_ATOMS: atom_id res chain seq x y z
N MET A 1 49.37 -14.66 68.92
CA MET A 1 50.02 -15.86 69.49
C MET A 1 49.02 -17.01 69.46
N ASN A 2 49.46 -18.13 68.89
CA ASN A 2 48.99 -19.52 69.05
C ASN A 2 47.59 -19.96 68.54
N THR A 3 47.63 -20.77 67.48
CA THR A 3 46.81 -21.96 67.12
C THR A 3 46.65 -22.95 68.29
N PRO A 4 45.72 -23.96 68.36
CA PRO A 4 45.50 -25.10 67.40
C PRO A 4 44.01 -25.53 67.20
N THR A 5 43.56 -26.07 66.05
CA THR A 5 43.49 -27.46 65.52
C THR A 5 42.82 -28.57 66.36
N LEU A 6 41.88 -29.32 65.73
CA LEU A 6 41.70 -30.80 65.59
C LEU A 6 40.24 -31.09 65.09
N SER A 7 39.96 -31.57 63.88
CA SER A 7 40.07 -32.92 63.25
C SER A 7 39.15 -34.04 63.78
N SER A 8 38.23 -34.54 62.93
CA SER A 8 37.84 -35.98 62.70
C SER A 8 36.59 -36.02 61.77
N THR A 9 36.68 -36.35 60.46
CA THR A 9 36.73 -37.66 59.76
C THR A 9 35.44 -38.51 59.76
N ALA A 10 34.79 -38.60 58.58
CA ALA A 10 34.24 -39.83 57.94
C ALA A 10 33.64 -39.43 56.56
N LEU A 11 34.29 -39.68 55.42
CA LEU A 11 34.30 -40.91 54.58
C LEU A 11 33.00 -41.18 53.79
N GLY A 12 33.16 -41.29 52.46
CA GLY A 12 32.13 -41.62 51.48
C GLY A 12 32.45 -41.11 50.06
N THR A 13 33.70 -41.28 49.57
CA THR A 13 34.06 -42.12 48.40
C THR A 13 33.07 -42.13 47.22
N GLY A 14 33.53 -41.62 46.08
CA GLY A 14 32.91 -41.81 44.77
C GLY A 14 33.48 -40.91 43.68
N ALA A 15 34.80 -40.99 43.42
CA ALA A 15 35.41 -40.36 42.25
C ALA A 15 35.32 -41.30 41.05
N PHE A 16 34.80 -40.83 39.91
CA PHE A 16 35.06 -41.44 38.61
C PHE A 16 35.58 -40.39 37.63
N LEU A 17 36.65 -40.81 36.96
CA LEU A 17 37.51 -40.08 36.03
C LEU A 17 36.85 -39.82 34.67
N PHE A 18 37.38 -38.79 34.02
CA PHE A 18 37.17 -38.32 32.65
C PHE A 18 37.18 -39.41 31.57
N ALA A 19 36.26 -39.28 30.60
CA ALA A 19 36.51 -39.61 29.20
C ALA A 19 35.74 -38.64 28.30
N SER A 20 36.45 -37.73 27.63
CA SER A 20 35.90 -36.92 26.55
C SER A 20 35.71 -37.80 25.31
N LEU A 21 34.48 -37.89 24.83
CA LEU A 21 34.19 -38.35 23.47
C LEU A 21 33.70 -37.15 22.65
N LEU A 22 34.54 -36.73 21.70
CA LEU A 22 34.14 -35.87 20.60
C LEU A 22 33.09 -36.65 19.79
N ALA A 23 31.81 -36.30 19.95
CA ALA A 23 30.78 -36.72 19.01
C ALA A 23 30.84 -35.81 17.78
N PRO A 24 30.76 -36.33 16.55
CA PRO A 24 30.52 -35.47 15.41
C PRO A 24 29.14 -34.84 15.60
N ALA A 25 29.08 -33.51 15.52
CA ALA A 25 27.83 -32.80 15.39
C ALA A 25 27.21 -33.21 14.06
N LEU A 26 26.35 -34.23 14.10
CA LEU A 26 25.40 -34.50 13.04
C LEU A 26 24.42 -33.34 13.09
N ALA A 27 24.71 -32.29 12.34
CA ALA A 27 23.80 -31.20 12.07
C ALA A 27 22.59 -31.79 11.33
N ALA A 28 21.60 -32.24 12.09
CA ALA A 28 20.25 -32.40 11.62
C ALA A 28 19.69 -30.99 11.42
N GLN A 29 20.13 -30.32 10.35
CA GLN A 29 19.32 -29.28 9.75
C GLN A 29 18.15 -30.02 9.10
N GLU A 30 16.97 -29.95 9.74
CA GLU A 30 15.72 -30.07 9.00
C GLU A 30 15.83 -29.05 7.86
N THR A 31 16.07 -29.58 6.65
CA THR A 31 15.80 -28.81 5.45
C THR A 31 14.32 -28.44 5.58
N PRO A 32 13.95 -27.15 5.62
CA PRO A 32 12.53 -26.83 5.49
C PRO A 32 12.15 -27.46 4.16
N ALA A 33 11.30 -28.48 4.21
CA ALA A 33 10.69 -29.00 3.01
C ALA A 33 10.19 -27.77 2.26
N ALA A 34 10.70 -27.58 1.05
CA ALA A 34 10.16 -26.60 0.14
C ALA A 34 8.69 -26.97 0.00
N GLY A 35 7.84 -26.34 0.82
CA GLY A 35 6.42 -26.45 0.69
C GLY A 35 6.12 -26.00 -0.71
N ASP A 36 5.57 -26.90 -1.51
CA ASP A 36 5.07 -26.59 -2.83
C ASP A 36 4.14 -25.38 -2.70
N SER A 37 4.66 -24.19 -3.02
CA SER A 37 3.89 -22.98 -3.26
C SER A 37 3.16 -23.13 -4.59
N SER A 38 2.38 -24.21 -4.70
CA SER A 38 1.34 -24.39 -5.69
C SER A 38 0.00 -24.12 -5.01
N ALA A 39 -0.12 -22.95 -4.38
CA ALA A 39 -1.42 -22.31 -4.37
C ALA A 39 -1.71 -22.00 -5.84
N SER A 40 -2.59 -22.80 -6.44
CA SER A 40 -3.10 -22.54 -7.78
C SER A 40 -3.40 -21.05 -7.88
N LYS A 41 -2.85 -20.36 -8.90
CA LYS A 41 -3.32 -19.05 -9.34
C LYS A 41 -4.77 -19.22 -9.77
N ALA A 42 -5.68 -19.31 -8.81
CA ALA A 42 -7.11 -19.25 -9.05
C ALA A 42 -7.32 -17.94 -9.81
N SER A 43 -7.93 -18.05 -10.98
CA SER A 43 -8.20 -16.92 -11.86
C SER A 43 -8.96 -15.86 -11.08
N LEU A 44 -8.28 -14.79 -10.68
CA LEU A 44 -8.93 -13.56 -10.25
C LEU A 44 -9.65 -12.94 -11.46
N PRO A 45 -10.86 -12.39 -11.29
CA PRO A 45 -11.29 -11.65 -10.10
C PRO A 45 -12.28 -12.42 -9.20
N LEU A 46 -12.22 -12.12 -7.90
CA LEU A 46 -13.27 -12.51 -6.94
C LEU A 46 -14.60 -11.89 -7.39
N PRO A 47 -15.70 -12.66 -7.47
CA PRO A 47 -17.00 -12.07 -7.76
C PRO A 47 -17.36 -11.10 -6.63
N ALA A 48 -17.80 -9.88 -6.99
CA ALA A 48 -18.28 -8.92 -6.00
C ALA A 48 -19.55 -9.47 -5.33
N GLU A 49 -19.44 -9.97 -4.10
CA GLU A 49 -20.55 -10.64 -3.40
C GLU A 49 -21.60 -9.66 -2.87
N ARG A 50 -21.25 -8.37 -2.74
CA ARG A 50 -22.14 -7.32 -2.25
C ARG A 50 -21.80 -5.98 -2.87
N SER A 51 -22.83 -5.25 -3.24
CA SER A 51 -22.78 -3.83 -3.59
C SER A 51 -23.63 -3.04 -2.60
N PHE A 52 -23.27 -1.78 -2.41
CA PHE A 52 -24.08 -0.81 -1.68
C PHE A 52 -24.09 0.51 -2.46
N THR A 53 -25.17 1.27 -2.32
CA THR A 53 -25.24 2.63 -2.83
C THR A 53 -24.75 3.58 -1.75
N LEU A 54 -23.84 4.48 -2.10
CA LEU A 54 -23.42 5.57 -1.24
C LEU A 54 -24.16 6.84 -1.67
N ASP A 55 -24.86 7.45 -0.73
CA ASP A 55 -25.45 8.79 -0.84
C ASP A 55 -24.92 9.59 0.35
N THR A 56 -24.14 10.63 0.07
CA THR A 56 -23.42 11.41 1.08
C THR A 56 -23.18 12.83 0.57
N ASP A 57 -23.24 13.79 1.48
CA ASP A 57 -22.88 15.19 1.30
C ASP A 57 -21.56 15.56 2.00
N GLU A 58 -21.00 14.61 2.77
CA GLU A 58 -19.74 14.76 3.49
C GLU A 58 -18.71 13.71 3.04
N GLY A 59 -17.43 14.04 3.22
CA GLY A 59 -16.33 13.11 3.08
C GLY A 59 -15.06 13.65 3.74
N SER A 60 -14.09 12.76 3.92
CA SER A 60 -12.84 13.04 4.61
C SER A 60 -11.64 12.83 3.70
N TRP A 61 -10.56 13.58 3.93
CA TRP A 61 -9.29 13.45 3.21
C TRP A 61 -9.43 13.62 1.68
N ILE A 62 -10.33 14.52 1.28
CA ILE A 62 -10.62 14.85 -0.11
C ILE A 62 -9.59 15.85 -0.62
N SER A 63 -9.01 15.58 -1.79
CA SER A 63 -8.36 16.61 -2.59
C SER A 63 -9.37 17.21 -3.58
N LEU A 64 -9.26 18.50 -3.87
CA LEU A 64 -10.13 19.18 -4.81
C LEU A 64 -9.36 20.24 -5.61
N ASP A 65 -9.91 20.58 -6.78
CA ASP A 65 -9.49 21.71 -7.58
C ASP A 65 -10.71 22.36 -8.28
N VAL A 66 -10.58 23.63 -8.63
CA VAL A 66 -11.66 24.42 -9.27
C VAL A 66 -11.33 24.63 -10.73
N SER A 67 -12.32 24.45 -11.60
CA SER A 67 -12.15 24.67 -13.04
C SER A 67 -11.67 26.10 -13.33
N PRO A 68 -10.89 26.34 -14.39
CA PRO A 68 -10.37 27.69 -14.70
C PRO A 68 -11.45 28.74 -14.92
N ASP A 69 -12.64 28.33 -15.35
CA ASP A 69 -13.81 29.21 -15.50
C ASP A 69 -14.57 29.47 -14.18
N GLY A 70 -14.15 28.85 -13.08
CA GLY A 70 -14.70 28.99 -11.74
C GLY A 70 -16.04 28.31 -11.52
N ARG A 71 -16.52 27.47 -12.45
CA ARG A 71 -17.90 26.93 -12.41
C ARG A 71 -18.03 25.54 -11.82
N THR A 72 -16.95 24.77 -11.77
CA THR A 72 -16.99 23.34 -11.43
C THR A 72 -15.88 23.01 -10.45
N ILE A 73 -16.16 22.21 -9.43
CA ILE A 73 -15.16 21.60 -8.55
C ILE A 73 -14.91 20.17 -9.06
N ALA A 74 -13.66 19.77 -9.23
CA ALA A 74 -13.26 18.37 -9.32
C ALA A 74 -12.72 17.92 -7.96
N PHE A 75 -13.03 16.70 -7.54
CA PHE A 75 -12.56 16.17 -6.26
C PHE A 75 -12.47 14.63 -6.30
N ASP A 76 -11.68 14.06 -5.38
CA ASP A 76 -11.61 12.61 -5.18
C ASP A 76 -12.48 12.15 -4.01
N LEU A 77 -13.11 10.99 -4.16
CA LEU A 77 -13.87 10.33 -3.10
C LEU A 77 -13.85 8.81 -3.30
N LEU A 78 -13.35 8.08 -2.30
CA LEU A 78 -13.25 6.61 -2.30
C LEU A 78 -12.50 6.02 -3.52
N GLY A 79 -11.51 6.75 -4.04
CA GLY A 79 -10.66 6.30 -5.15
C GLY A 79 -11.25 6.55 -6.55
N ASP A 80 -12.40 7.21 -6.64
CA ASP A 80 -12.95 7.71 -7.90
C ASP A 80 -12.89 9.25 -7.91
N LEU A 81 -12.82 9.84 -9.10
CA LEU A 81 -12.92 11.28 -9.31
C LEU A 81 -14.37 11.68 -9.61
N TYR A 82 -14.77 12.83 -9.09
CA TYR A 82 -16.09 13.42 -9.24
C TYR A 82 -15.99 14.89 -9.65
N THR A 83 -17.06 15.41 -10.26
CA THR A 83 -17.25 16.83 -10.49
C THR A 83 -18.58 17.31 -9.93
N VAL A 84 -18.64 18.54 -9.43
CA VAL A 84 -19.87 19.16 -8.92
C VAL A 84 -19.90 20.65 -9.30
N PRO A 85 -21.06 21.24 -9.61
CA PRO A 85 -21.15 22.68 -9.82
C PRO A 85 -20.68 23.46 -8.58
N ILE A 86 -19.98 24.58 -8.77
CA ILE A 86 -19.48 25.44 -7.68
C ILE A 86 -20.61 25.99 -6.80
N GLY A 87 -21.82 26.12 -7.38
CA GLY A 87 -23.02 26.55 -6.66
C GLY A 87 -23.68 25.43 -5.83
N GLY A 88 -23.11 24.24 -5.81
CA GLY A 88 -23.69 23.04 -5.23
C GLY A 88 -24.63 22.29 -6.19
N GLY A 89 -25.11 21.13 -5.75
CA GLY A 89 -25.93 20.21 -6.52
C GLY A 89 -25.34 18.80 -6.53
N ASP A 90 -25.82 17.97 -7.44
CA ASP A 90 -25.40 16.57 -7.50
C ASP A 90 -23.99 16.44 -8.10
N ALA A 91 -23.16 15.65 -7.43
CA ALA A 91 -21.85 15.28 -7.96
C ALA A 91 -21.99 14.22 -9.05
N ARG A 92 -21.21 14.37 -10.13
CA ARG A 92 -21.08 13.41 -11.21
C ARG A 92 -19.75 12.68 -11.10
N ARG A 93 -19.81 11.36 -11.00
CA ARG A 93 -18.61 10.52 -11.12
C ARG A 93 -18.04 10.57 -12.54
N ILE A 94 -16.73 10.78 -12.66
CA ILE A 94 -16.02 10.91 -13.94
C ILE A 94 -14.94 9.84 -14.15
N THR A 95 -14.49 9.15 -13.11
CA THR A 95 -13.69 7.91 -13.23
C THR A 95 -14.35 6.75 -12.51
N SER A 96 -13.99 5.52 -12.87
CA SER A 96 -14.50 4.32 -12.21
C SER A 96 -13.56 3.15 -12.44
N GLY A 97 -13.44 2.27 -11.46
CA GLY A 97 -12.75 1.01 -11.66
C GLY A 97 -12.20 0.45 -10.36
N LEU A 98 -11.19 -0.41 -10.48
CA LEU A 98 -10.44 -0.94 -9.34
C LEU A 98 -9.27 -0.04 -8.93
N ALA A 99 -8.89 0.88 -9.79
CA ALA A 99 -7.77 1.78 -9.54
C ALA A 99 -8.16 2.84 -8.51
N PHE A 100 -7.16 3.33 -7.77
CA PHE A 100 -7.31 4.44 -6.87
C PHE A 100 -6.90 5.74 -7.57
N ASP A 101 -7.89 6.50 -8.04
CA ASP A 101 -7.71 7.81 -8.65
C ASP A 101 -7.84 8.93 -7.59
N ALA A 102 -6.86 9.84 -7.54
CA ALA A 102 -6.81 10.90 -6.52
C ALA A 102 -6.09 12.17 -6.99
N GLN A 103 -6.22 13.25 -6.21
CA GLN A 103 -5.52 14.52 -6.41
C GLN A 103 -5.75 15.14 -7.81
N PRO A 104 -7.02 15.39 -8.19
CA PRO A 104 -7.33 15.98 -9.49
C PRO A 104 -6.89 17.45 -9.55
N VAL A 105 -6.32 17.85 -10.69
CA VAL A 105 -5.96 19.25 -11.00
C VAL A 105 -6.33 19.57 -12.45
N TYR A 106 -7.09 20.64 -12.66
CA TYR A 106 -7.47 21.09 -14.00
C TYR A 106 -6.27 21.62 -14.78
N SER A 107 -6.23 21.30 -16.07
CA SER A 107 -5.33 21.98 -16.99
C SER A 107 -5.69 23.48 -17.09
N PRO A 108 -4.74 24.36 -17.43
CA PRO A 108 -5.00 25.80 -17.51
C PRO A 108 -6.10 26.19 -18.49
N ASP A 109 -6.30 25.41 -19.55
CA ASP A 109 -7.36 25.59 -20.54
C ASP A 109 -8.70 24.94 -20.13
N GLY A 110 -8.72 24.19 -19.03
CA GLY A 110 -9.89 23.51 -18.50
C GLY A 110 -10.37 22.31 -19.32
N SER A 111 -9.59 21.81 -20.29
CA SER A 111 -9.98 20.66 -21.12
C SER A 111 -9.69 19.31 -20.47
N LYS A 112 -8.71 19.25 -19.56
CA LYS A 112 -8.21 18.02 -18.93
C LYS A 112 -8.17 18.12 -17.41
N LEU A 113 -8.15 16.95 -16.78
CA LEU A 113 -7.66 16.77 -15.42
C LEU A 113 -6.34 15.99 -15.44
N LEU A 114 -5.36 16.44 -14.67
CA LEU A 114 -4.19 15.65 -14.26
C LEU A 114 -4.52 15.04 -12.89
N PHE A 115 -4.17 13.78 -12.68
CA PHE A 115 -4.46 13.06 -11.45
C PHE A 115 -3.46 11.92 -11.21
N VAL A 116 -3.42 11.42 -9.98
CA VAL A 116 -2.64 10.24 -9.60
C VAL A 116 -3.52 9.00 -9.74
N SER A 117 -3.00 7.93 -10.34
CA SER A 117 -3.68 6.64 -10.42
C SER A 117 -2.72 5.48 -10.38
N ASP A 118 -3.11 4.41 -9.68
CA ASP A 118 -2.38 3.14 -9.60
C ASP A 118 -2.78 2.12 -10.68
N ARG A 119 -3.62 2.52 -11.66
CA ARG A 119 -4.20 1.61 -12.67
C ARG A 119 -3.20 0.82 -13.51
N SER A 120 -1.92 1.22 -13.56
CA SER A 120 -0.83 0.48 -14.23
C SER A 120 0.02 -0.38 -13.28
N GLY A 121 -0.41 -0.58 -12.03
CA GLY A 121 0.28 -1.39 -11.01
C GLY A 121 1.10 -0.59 -10.00
N GLY A 122 1.18 0.73 -10.14
CA GLY A 122 1.84 1.64 -9.20
C GLY A 122 1.37 3.07 -9.43
N GLN A 123 1.52 3.94 -8.43
CA GLN A 123 1.06 5.33 -8.49
C GLN A 123 1.80 6.08 -9.61
N ASN A 124 1.07 6.53 -10.62
CA ASN A 124 1.60 7.32 -11.73
C ASN A 124 0.69 8.50 -12.03
N LEU A 125 1.18 9.45 -12.83
CA LEU A 125 0.42 10.58 -13.31
C LEU A 125 -0.36 10.22 -14.56
N TRP A 126 -1.62 10.64 -14.61
CA TRP A 126 -2.56 10.39 -15.70
C TRP A 126 -3.29 11.67 -16.06
N THR A 127 -3.65 11.80 -17.33
CA THR A 127 -4.58 12.83 -17.78
C THR A 127 -5.92 12.22 -18.14
N LEU A 128 -7.01 12.94 -17.91
CA LEU A 128 -8.37 12.64 -18.32
C LEU A 128 -8.88 13.80 -19.17
N GLU A 129 -9.30 13.50 -20.40
CA GLU A 129 -9.99 14.46 -21.27
C GLU A 129 -11.46 14.59 -20.83
N LEU A 130 -11.92 15.78 -20.46
CA LEU A 130 -13.26 15.96 -19.90
C LEU A 130 -14.38 15.77 -20.93
N ALA A 131 -14.10 16.05 -22.21
CA ALA A 131 -15.07 15.94 -23.28
C ALA A 131 -15.35 14.48 -23.68
N SER A 132 -14.31 13.65 -23.78
CA SER A 132 -14.44 12.24 -24.21
C SER A 132 -14.42 11.23 -23.07
N GLY A 133 -13.84 11.59 -21.93
CA GLY A 133 -13.55 10.65 -20.84
C GLY A 133 -12.31 9.80 -21.09
N ASP A 134 -11.52 10.09 -22.13
CA ASP A 134 -10.31 9.33 -22.45
C ASP A 134 -9.20 9.62 -21.45
N THR A 135 -8.42 8.59 -21.12
CA THR A 135 -7.28 8.74 -20.21
C THR A 135 -5.96 8.37 -20.84
N ALA A 136 -4.89 9.10 -20.50
CA ALA A 136 -3.53 8.84 -20.95
C ALA A 136 -2.53 8.86 -19.79
N GLN A 137 -1.62 7.89 -19.79
CA GLN A 137 -0.55 7.79 -18.80
C GLN A 137 0.60 8.74 -19.14
N ILE A 138 1.06 9.52 -18.16
CA ILE A 138 2.16 10.49 -18.31
C ILE A 138 3.47 9.91 -17.77
N THR A 139 3.45 9.34 -16.56
CA THR A 139 4.64 8.72 -15.94
C THR A 139 4.51 7.21 -15.86
N LYS A 140 5.64 6.49 -15.79
CA LYS A 140 5.68 5.03 -15.71
C LYS A 140 6.61 4.58 -14.59
N GLY A 141 6.17 3.61 -13.81
CA GLY A 141 6.95 2.99 -12.74
C GLY A 141 6.04 2.29 -11.75
N ASN A 142 6.60 1.30 -11.05
CA ASN A 142 5.84 0.50 -10.08
C ASN A 142 6.18 0.86 -8.62
N ASP A 143 7.36 1.44 -8.39
CA ASP A 143 7.89 1.71 -7.06
C ASP A 143 7.98 3.23 -6.78
N ASN A 144 7.49 4.05 -7.72
CA ASN A 144 7.48 5.51 -7.60
C ASN A 144 6.21 5.95 -6.85
N GLY A 145 6.35 6.88 -5.90
CA GLY A 145 5.23 7.50 -5.19
C GLY A 145 4.90 8.87 -5.74
N TRP A 146 4.45 8.95 -6.99
CA TRP A 146 4.03 10.22 -7.58
C TRP A 146 2.82 10.78 -6.83
N VAL A 147 2.93 12.00 -6.33
CA VAL A 147 1.91 12.69 -5.54
C VAL A 147 1.94 14.20 -5.84
N SER A 148 0.84 14.87 -5.54
CA SER A 148 0.66 16.32 -5.67
C SER A 148 1.01 16.85 -7.07
N PRO A 149 0.36 16.35 -8.12
CA PRO A 149 0.56 16.87 -9.46
C PRO A 149 0.16 18.34 -9.57
N GLU A 150 0.81 19.08 -10.45
CA GLU A 150 0.45 20.46 -10.80
C GLU A 150 0.74 20.72 -12.27
N TRP A 151 -0.01 21.65 -12.87
CA TRP A 151 0.24 22.14 -14.21
C TRP A 151 1.09 23.40 -14.16
N THR A 152 1.99 23.55 -15.13
CA THR A 152 2.60 24.86 -15.36
C THR A 152 1.60 25.77 -16.07
N PRO A 153 1.71 27.11 -15.93
CA PRO A 153 0.75 28.03 -16.54
C PRO A 153 0.64 27.95 -18.07
N ASP A 154 1.68 27.43 -18.73
CA ASP A 154 1.76 27.23 -20.18
C ASP A 154 1.23 25.88 -20.67
N GLY A 155 0.87 24.96 -19.75
CA GLY A 155 0.33 23.64 -20.06
C GLY A 155 1.40 22.56 -20.14
#